data_AF-A0A2I1FIS6-F1
#
_entry.id   AF-A0A2I1FIS6-F1
#
_cell.length_a   1.000
_cell.length_b   1.000
_cell.length_c   1.000
_cell.angle_alpha   90.00
_cell.angle_beta   90.00
_cell.angle_gamma   90.00
#
_symmetry.space_group_name_H-M   'P 1'
#
loop_
_entity.id
_entity.type
_entity.pdbx_description
1 polymer ?
#
loop_
_entity_poly.entity_id
_entity_poly.type
_entity_poly.pdbx_seq_one_letter_code
_entity_poly.pdbx_strand_id
1 'polypeptide(L)'
;MGNISSHFKNKRSTIKKIPKFDQIESEQERQEKILSYLSSNDFDSIDRLHMYHFLKRYIFQNNFSSPIEDKLIKGGCKVLDARSGTVENIPLYPQEIKPNNLEFIDADVTNGLSFHDNEFDFTHLENMGLVLTPDQWDFVLSELIITKPGGYIEVSDRRNSNNGEGPILRKVSEAFWATRSKQNVDFKLIYNLDSKFELQPNIGKVHRIEKDLIMGPNGGKSGLVMQDISISFYASELAVKSLSKEIGISEEEYKKRSN
;
A
#
# COMPACT_ATOMS: atom_id res chain seq x y z
N MET A 1 0.51 46.95 -36.13
CA MET A 1 -0.03 45.59 -35.90
C MET A 1 0.64 45.01 -34.66
N GLY A 2 -0.13 44.79 -33.58
CA GLY A 2 0.22 44.02 -32.36
C GLY A 2 1.34 44.58 -31.46
N ASN A 3 1.36 44.45 -30.13
CA ASN A 3 0.42 43.86 -29.20
C ASN A 3 0.82 44.24 -27.75
N ILE A 4 -0.18 44.63 -26.96
CA ILE A 4 -0.50 44.26 -25.56
C ILE A 4 0.58 44.27 -24.46
N SER A 5 0.17 44.93 -23.38
CA SER A 5 0.76 45.12 -22.05
C SER A 5 1.03 43.83 -21.25
N SER A 6 2.03 43.89 -20.36
CA SER A 6 2.07 43.04 -19.16
C SER A 6 2.60 43.82 -17.95
N HIS A 7 1.69 44.11 -17.01
CA HIS A 7 2.01 44.59 -15.67
C HIS A 7 2.44 43.41 -14.80
N PHE A 8 3.73 43.27 -14.51
CA PHE A 8 4.21 42.40 -13.44
C PHE A 8 4.02 43.10 -12.08
N LYS A 9 2.97 42.70 -11.34
CA LYS A 9 2.84 43.01 -9.92
C LYS A 9 3.67 42.03 -9.11
N ASN A 10 4.76 42.54 -8.51
CA ASN A 10 5.51 41.89 -7.44
C ASN A 10 4.58 41.56 -6.26
N LYS A 11 4.36 40.27 -5.99
CA LYS A 11 3.88 39.78 -4.70
C LYS A 11 4.98 38.92 -4.09
N ARG A 12 5.77 39.52 -3.18
CA ARG A 12 6.68 38.80 -2.29
C ARG A 12 5.84 37.84 -1.44
N SER A 13 5.97 36.53 -1.64
CA SER A 13 5.50 35.57 -0.66
C SER A 13 6.54 35.50 0.47
N THR A 14 6.08 35.75 1.69
CA THR A 14 6.86 35.53 2.92
C THR A 14 7.17 34.04 3.04
N ILE A 15 8.44 33.69 2.82
CA ILE A 15 8.99 32.36 3.12
C ILE A 15 8.87 32.15 4.63
N LYS A 16 7.90 31.35 5.06
CA LYS A 16 7.93 30.75 6.41
C LYS A 16 9.06 29.73 6.41
N LYS A 17 10.08 29.97 7.25
CA LYS A 17 11.16 29.00 7.49
C LYS A 17 10.54 27.71 8.03
N ILE A 18 10.66 26.63 7.28
CA ILE A 18 10.37 25.27 7.75
C ILE A 18 11.55 24.83 8.63
N PRO A 19 11.34 24.27 9.83
CA PRO A 19 12.43 23.79 10.67
C PRO A 19 13.11 22.60 9.99
N LYS A 20 14.45 22.62 9.92
CA LYS A 20 15.24 21.46 9.50
C LYS A 20 15.03 20.32 10.50
N PHE A 21 14.55 19.17 10.02
CA PHE A 21 14.54 17.92 10.78
C PHE A 21 15.84 17.17 10.51
N ASP A 22 16.87 17.46 11.32
CA ASP A 22 18.06 16.62 11.44
C ASP A 22 18.26 16.27 12.92
N GLN A 23 17.54 15.26 13.42
CA GLN A 23 17.88 14.52 14.65
C GLN A 23 17.48 13.05 14.46
N ILE A 24 18.37 12.13 14.84
CA ILE A 24 18.12 10.69 14.83
C ILE A 24 17.10 10.40 15.95
N GLU A 25 15.83 10.28 15.58
CA GLU A 25 14.70 9.98 16.46
C GLU A 25 14.79 8.53 16.95
N SER A 26 14.56 8.27 18.24
CA SER A 26 14.60 6.91 18.77
C SER A 26 13.44 6.07 18.24
N GLU A 27 13.61 4.75 18.13
CA GLU A 27 12.55 3.86 17.59
C GLU A 27 11.25 3.95 18.40
N GLN A 28 11.35 4.21 19.71
CA GLN A 28 10.21 4.38 20.60
C GLN A 28 9.46 5.70 20.36
N GLU A 29 10.19 6.82 20.18
CA GLU A 29 9.58 8.12 19.80
C GLU A 29 8.94 8.05 18.42
N ARG A 30 9.57 7.34 17.48
CA ARG A 30 9.00 7.07 16.15
C ARG A 30 7.69 6.29 16.27
N GLN A 31 7.63 5.27 17.12
CA GLN A 31 6.41 4.49 17.38
C GLN A 31 5.29 5.33 18.02
N GLU A 32 5.61 6.21 18.98
CA GLU A 32 4.61 7.10 19.61
C GLU A 32 4.08 8.16 18.65
N LYS A 33 4.96 8.74 17.84
CA LYS A 33 4.60 9.71 16.81
C LYS A 33 3.75 9.08 15.72
N ILE A 34 4.09 7.85 15.32
CA ILE A 34 3.24 7.02 14.46
C ILE A 34 1.84 6.86 15.10
N LEU A 35 1.74 6.43 16.36
CA LEU A 35 0.45 6.28 17.04
C LEU A 35 -0.35 7.60 17.09
N SER A 36 0.33 8.74 17.22
CA SER A 36 -0.32 10.06 17.18
C SER A 36 -0.84 10.45 15.79
N TYR A 37 -0.06 10.17 14.73
CA TYR A 37 -0.50 10.35 13.34
C TYR A 37 -1.65 9.41 12.97
N LEU A 38 -1.63 8.19 13.50
CA LEU A 38 -2.70 7.21 13.31
C LEU A 38 -4.04 7.63 13.96
N SER A 39 -4.04 8.65 14.81
CA SER A 39 -5.22 9.08 15.59
C SER A 39 -5.89 10.38 15.06
N SER A 40 -5.42 10.96 13.95
CA SER A 40 -5.96 12.23 13.41
C SER A 40 -7.02 12.00 12.34
N ASN A 41 -8.30 12.26 12.64
CA ASN A 41 -9.50 11.95 11.85
C ASN A 41 -9.68 12.65 10.47
N ASP A 42 -8.66 13.22 9.85
CA ASP A 42 -8.75 13.88 8.54
C ASP A 42 -7.85 13.11 7.56
N PHE A 43 -8.44 12.28 6.70
CA PHE A 43 -7.71 11.28 5.93
C PHE A 43 -7.90 11.46 4.42
N ASP A 44 -6.88 11.97 3.73
CA ASP A 44 -6.74 11.75 2.28
C ASP A 44 -6.27 10.29 2.03
N SER A 45 -6.47 9.82 0.82
CA SER A 45 -5.92 8.59 0.24
C SER A 45 -4.44 8.34 0.58
N ILE A 46 -3.62 9.40 0.58
CA ILE A 46 -2.19 9.39 0.93
C ILE A 46 -2.01 9.06 2.42
N ASP A 47 -2.78 9.73 3.29
CA ASP A 47 -2.72 9.51 4.73
C ASP A 47 -3.13 8.08 5.08
N ARG A 48 -4.18 7.56 4.44
CA ARG A 48 -4.63 6.17 4.60
C ARG A 48 -3.51 5.17 4.28
N LEU A 49 -2.75 5.38 3.20
CA LEU A 49 -1.64 4.50 2.82
C LEU A 49 -0.45 4.61 3.77
N HIS A 50 -0.11 5.81 4.23
CA HIS A 50 0.91 6.00 5.26
C HIS A 50 0.51 5.29 6.56
N MET A 51 -0.74 5.44 7.00
CA MET A 51 -1.24 4.76 8.18
C MET A 51 -1.17 3.25 8.04
N TYR A 52 -1.57 2.72 6.88
CA TYR A 52 -1.50 1.28 6.61
C TYR A 52 -0.06 0.76 6.67
N HIS A 53 0.88 1.48 6.05
CA HIS A 53 2.32 1.15 6.13
C HIS A 53 2.81 1.10 7.58
N PHE A 54 2.48 2.11 8.39
CA PHE A 54 2.88 2.15 9.78
C PHE A 54 2.21 1.09 10.65
N LEU A 55 0.94 0.80 10.41
CA LEU A 55 0.21 -0.26 11.07
C LEU A 55 0.86 -1.62 10.79
N LYS A 56 1.19 -1.91 9.52
CA LYS A 56 1.93 -3.13 9.14
C LYS A 56 3.27 -3.19 9.84
N ARG A 57 4.06 -2.10 9.81
CA ARG A 57 5.33 -2.01 10.52
C ARG A 57 5.19 -2.32 12.02
N TYR A 58 4.14 -1.80 12.66
CA TYR A 58 3.82 -2.10 14.05
C TYR A 58 3.44 -3.57 14.27
N ILE A 59 2.66 -4.18 13.38
CA ILE A 59 2.23 -5.58 13.53
C ILE A 59 3.41 -6.56 13.34
N PHE A 60 4.25 -6.31 12.34
CA PHE A 60 5.38 -7.16 11.99
C PHE A 60 6.67 -6.81 12.76
N GLN A 61 6.68 -5.66 13.44
CA GLN A 61 7.86 -5.09 14.12
C GLN A 61 9.06 -4.86 13.18
N ASN A 62 8.80 -4.79 11.87
CA ASN A 62 9.81 -4.56 10.85
C ASN A 62 9.14 -4.06 9.55
N ASN A 63 9.93 -3.50 8.62
CA ASN A 63 9.45 -3.04 7.31
C ASN A 63 9.37 -4.17 6.27
N PHE A 64 10.19 -5.19 6.46
CA PHE A 64 10.29 -6.40 5.65
C PHE A 64 10.55 -7.59 6.57
N SER A 65 10.27 -8.80 6.12
CA SER A 65 10.50 -10.02 6.90
C SER A 65 11.65 -10.88 6.37
N SER A 66 12.14 -10.58 5.17
CA SER A 66 13.28 -11.26 4.56
C SER A 66 14.57 -11.03 5.34
N PRO A 67 15.44 -12.04 5.51
CA PRO A 67 16.69 -11.90 6.28
C PRO A 67 17.79 -11.21 5.46
N ILE A 68 17.55 -9.95 5.05
CA ILE A 68 18.43 -9.13 4.23
C ILE A 68 18.97 -7.88 4.96
N GLU A 69 18.57 -7.67 6.21
CA GLU A 69 18.90 -6.47 7.00
C GLU A 69 20.40 -6.18 7.05
N ASP A 70 21.24 -7.18 7.35
CA ASP A 70 22.70 -7.01 7.37
C ASP A 70 23.27 -6.50 6.05
N LYS A 71 22.69 -6.93 4.92
CA LYS A 71 23.13 -6.54 3.58
C LYS A 71 22.68 -5.11 3.28
N LEU A 72 21.46 -4.75 3.67
CA LEU A 72 20.94 -3.37 3.57
C LEU A 72 21.79 -2.39 4.39
N ILE A 73 22.16 -2.77 5.62
CA ILE A 73 23.00 -1.94 6.52
C ILE A 73 24.42 -1.77 5.97
N LYS A 74 25.03 -2.84 5.45
CA LYS A 74 26.37 -2.78 4.82
C LYS A 74 26.40 -1.88 3.59
N GLY A 75 25.25 -1.66 2.95
CA GLY A 75 25.13 -0.87 1.72
C GLY A 75 25.54 -1.66 0.47
N GLY A 76 25.36 -1.05 -0.70
CA GLY A 76 25.64 -1.69 -2.00
C GLY A 76 24.56 -2.67 -2.46
N CYS A 77 23.46 -2.82 -1.72
CA CYS A 77 22.26 -3.51 -2.18
C CYS A 77 21.48 -2.67 -3.20
N LYS A 78 21.01 -3.32 -4.26
CA LYS A 78 19.97 -2.77 -5.11
C LYS A 78 18.62 -3.38 -4.74
N VAL A 79 17.62 -2.53 -4.46
CA VAL A 79 16.28 -2.96 -4.02
C VAL A 79 15.25 -2.48 -5.04
N LEU A 80 14.37 -3.39 -5.46
CA LEU A 80 13.15 -3.04 -6.17
C LEU A 80 11.98 -3.10 -5.17
N ASP A 81 11.20 -2.03 -5.10
CA ASP A 81 10.05 -1.94 -4.21
C ASP A 81 8.83 -1.49 -5.02
N ALA A 82 8.04 -2.47 -5.46
CA ALA A 82 6.86 -2.27 -6.27
C ALA A 82 5.63 -2.25 -5.36
N ARG A 83 4.94 -1.11 -5.32
CA ARG A 83 3.70 -0.96 -4.56
C ARG A 83 2.58 -0.53 -5.48
N SER A 84 1.41 -1.14 -5.33
CA SER A 84 0.20 -0.52 -5.85
C SER A 84 -0.19 0.59 -4.88
N GLY A 85 -0.05 1.84 -5.31
CA GLY A 85 -0.90 2.90 -4.77
C GLY A 85 -2.33 2.44 -5.00
N THR A 86 -3.20 2.53 -4.00
CA THR A 86 -4.62 2.12 -4.11
C THR A 86 -5.24 2.55 -5.45
N VAL A 87 -6.33 1.88 -5.84
CA VAL A 87 -7.28 2.10 -6.97
C VAL A 87 -7.40 3.52 -7.57
N GLU A 88 -6.98 4.54 -6.85
CA GLU A 88 -7.04 5.97 -7.11
C GLU A 88 -5.84 6.49 -7.94
N ASN A 89 -4.82 5.66 -8.27
CA ASN A 89 -3.67 6.02 -9.15
C ASN A 89 -3.01 7.36 -8.80
N ILE A 90 -2.80 7.61 -7.50
CA ILE A 90 -2.17 8.85 -7.01
C ILE A 90 -0.66 8.64 -6.94
N PRO A 91 0.18 9.52 -7.52
CA PRO A 91 1.62 9.45 -7.34
C PRO A 91 1.99 9.79 -5.89
N LEU A 92 2.48 8.79 -5.15
CA LEU A 92 2.66 8.83 -3.69
C LEU A 92 4.07 9.20 -3.22
N TYR A 93 4.93 9.71 -4.11
CA TYR A 93 6.34 9.94 -3.78
C TYR A 93 6.66 11.39 -3.43
N PRO A 94 7.51 11.63 -2.41
CA PRO A 94 7.91 12.98 -2.03
C PRO A 94 8.69 13.65 -3.17
N GLN A 95 8.15 14.75 -3.70
CA GLN A 95 8.80 15.51 -4.77
C GLN A 95 9.93 16.42 -4.28
N GLU A 96 9.94 16.79 -3.00
CA GLU A 96 10.82 17.84 -2.48
C GLU A 96 12.02 17.32 -1.69
N ILE A 97 11.93 16.17 -1.03
CA ILE A 97 13.01 15.59 -0.22
C ILE A 97 13.14 14.11 -0.57
N LYS A 98 14.18 13.79 -1.33
CA LYS A 98 14.46 12.44 -1.83
C LYS A 98 15.90 12.05 -1.48
N PRO A 99 16.13 10.88 -0.85
CA PRO A 99 17.48 10.37 -0.66
C PRO A 99 18.19 10.11 -1.99
N ASN A 100 19.51 10.30 -2.04
CA ASN A 100 20.31 10.11 -3.25
C ASN A 100 20.33 8.64 -3.74
N ASN A 101 20.00 7.70 -2.87
CA ASN A 101 19.96 6.26 -3.14
C ASN A 101 18.57 5.74 -3.52
N LEU A 102 17.63 6.63 -3.85
CA LEU A 102 16.27 6.27 -4.25
C LEU A 102 16.02 6.68 -5.69
N GLU A 103 15.25 5.90 -6.43
CA GLU A 103 14.73 6.24 -7.75
C GLU A 103 13.26 5.87 -7.82
N PHE A 104 12.45 6.75 -8.40
CA PHE A 104 11.03 6.49 -8.63
C PHE A 104 10.84 6.29 -10.12
N ILE A 105 10.22 5.17 -10.46
CA ILE A 105 9.92 4.79 -11.83
C ILE A 105 8.42 4.50 -11.87
N ASP A 106 7.71 5.18 -12.76
CA ASP A 106 6.32 4.86 -13.05
C ASP A 106 6.30 3.68 -14.01
N ALA A 107 5.71 2.57 -13.59
CA ALA A 107 5.69 1.32 -14.34
C ALA A 107 4.45 0.52 -13.99
N ASP A 108 3.87 -0.12 -15.00
CA ASP A 108 2.82 -1.12 -14.84
C ASP A 108 3.47 -2.51 -14.83
N VAL A 109 3.49 -3.13 -13.66
CA VAL A 109 4.08 -4.47 -13.47
C VAL A 109 3.41 -5.54 -14.34
N THR A 110 2.18 -5.30 -14.83
CA THR A 110 1.47 -6.23 -15.72
C THR A 110 1.91 -6.14 -17.18
N ASN A 111 2.68 -5.10 -17.54
CA ASN A 111 3.31 -4.94 -18.86
C ASN A 111 4.79 -5.37 -18.88
N GLY A 112 5.30 -5.82 -17.74
CA GLY A 112 6.70 -6.17 -17.54
C GLY A 112 7.54 -4.99 -17.06
N LEU A 113 8.66 -5.30 -16.43
CA LEU A 113 9.60 -4.33 -15.92
C LEU A 113 10.85 -4.30 -16.80
N SER A 114 11.27 -3.10 -17.20
CA SER A 114 12.45 -2.89 -18.06
C SER A 114 13.77 -3.01 -17.29
N PHE A 115 13.93 -4.09 -16.53
CA PHE A 115 15.14 -4.40 -15.76
C PHE A 115 15.81 -5.66 -16.31
N HIS A 116 17.11 -5.78 -16.05
CA HIS A 116 17.87 -6.96 -16.42
C HIS A 116 17.67 -8.08 -15.39
N ASP A 117 17.78 -9.33 -15.85
CA ASP A 117 17.83 -10.48 -14.96
C ASP A 117 18.98 -10.33 -13.95
N ASN A 118 18.73 -10.77 -12.71
CA ASN A 118 19.72 -10.74 -11.62
C ASN A 118 20.25 -9.33 -11.31
N GLU A 119 19.41 -8.31 -11.43
CA GLU A 119 19.78 -6.92 -11.17
C GLU A 119 19.63 -6.55 -9.69
N PHE A 120 18.60 -7.09 -9.01
CA PHE A 120 18.23 -6.69 -7.66
C PHE A 120 18.65 -7.72 -6.60
N ASP A 121 19.10 -7.23 -5.44
CA ASP A 121 19.42 -8.05 -4.28
C ASP A 121 18.18 -8.38 -3.43
N PHE A 122 17.17 -7.51 -3.50
CA PHE A 122 15.89 -7.65 -2.84
C PHE A 122 14.79 -7.09 -3.74
N THR A 123 13.74 -7.88 -3.96
CA THR A 123 12.53 -7.42 -4.66
C THR A 123 11.34 -7.55 -3.72
N HIS A 124 10.64 -6.45 -3.51
CA HIS A 124 9.48 -6.38 -2.65
C HIS A 124 8.25 -5.96 -3.46
N LEU A 125 7.15 -6.70 -3.29
CA LEU A 125 5.86 -6.42 -3.91
C LEU A 125 4.79 -6.30 -2.82
N GLU A 126 4.01 -5.23 -2.84
CA GLU A 126 3.01 -4.97 -1.79
C GLU A 126 1.65 -4.54 -2.33
N ASN A 127 0.59 -5.04 -1.68
CA ASN A 127 -0.83 -4.69 -1.89
C ASN A 127 -1.36 -4.94 -3.32
N MET A 128 -1.00 -6.08 -3.93
CA MET A 128 -1.37 -6.41 -5.30
C MET A 128 -2.64 -7.28 -5.43
N GLY A 129 -3.08 -7.93 -4.36
CA GLY A 129 -4.23 -8.85 -4.31
C GLY A 129 -5.58 -8.18 -4.49
N LEU A 130 -5.65 -6.85 -4.46
CA LEU A 130 -6.86 -6.09 -4.80
C LEU A 130 -6.89 -5.62 -6.25
N VAL A 131 -5.79 -5.83 -7.01
CA VAL A 131 -5.57 -5.25 -8.34
C VAL A 131 -5.38 -6.33 -9.39
N LEU A 132 -4.56 -7.35 -9.10
CA LEU A 132 -4.20 -8.37 -10.08
C LEU A 132 -5.29 -9.43 -10.25
N THR A 133 -5.55 -9.81 -11.51
CA THR A 133 -6.35 -10.99 -11.84
C THR A 133 -5.51 -12.27 -11.68
N PRO A 134 -6.14 -13.46 -11.53
CA PRO A 134 -5.42 -14.74 -11.46
C PRO A 134 -4.39 -14.93 -12.58
N ASP A 135 -4.75 -14.57 -13.81
CA ASP A 135 -3.91 -14.77 -14.99
C ASP A 135 -2.69 -13.83 -15.00
N GLN A 136 -2.81 -12.65 -14.38
CA GLN A 136 -1.71 -11.68 -14.28
C GLN A 136 -0.68 -12.08 -13.23
N TRP A 137 -1.07 -12.84 -12.20
CA TRP A 137 -0.16 -13.18 -11.11
C TRP A 137 1.03 -14.02 -11.57
N ASP A 138 0.84 -15.00 -12.45
CA ASP A 138 1.95 -15.83 -12.92
C ASP A 138 2.98 -14.99 -13.68
N PHE A 139 2.53 -14.04 -14.48
CA PHE A 139 3.39 -13.07 -15.17
C PHE A 139 4.09 -12.12 -14.19
N VAL A 140 3.34 -11.49 -13.27
CA VAL A 140 3.94 -10.58 -12.28
C VAL A 140 4.95 -11.30 -11.41
N LEU A 141 4.68 -12.54 -10.99
CA LEU A 141 5.63 -13.35 -10.25
C LEU A 141 6.91 -13.63 -11.05
N SER A 142 6.81 -13.88 -12.36
CA SER A 142 8.00 -14.04 -13.21
C SER A 142 8.82 -12.74 -13.31
N GLU A 143 8.16 -11.57 -13.31
CA GLU A 143 8.85 -10.28 -13.30
C GLU A 143 9.58 -9.99 -11.98
N LEU A 144 9.22 -10.64 -10.86
CA LEU A 144 9.99 -10.54 -9.61
C LEU A 144 11.27 -11.39 -9.62
N ILE A 145 11.39 -12.34 -10.56
CA ILE A 145 12.55 -13.25 -10.71
C ILE A 145 13.73 -12.52 -11.42
N ILE A 146 13.67 -11.20 -11.58
CA ILE A 146 14.84 -10.35 -11.86
C ILE A 146 15.79 -10.23 -10.65
N THR A 147 15.45 -10.86 -9.54
CA THR A 147 16.25 -10.92 -8.31
C THR A 147 17.45 -11.86 -8.51
N LYS A 148 18.63 -11.44 -8.02
CA LYS A 148 19.87 -12.21 -8.06
C LYS A 148 19.73 -13.59 -7.42
N PRO A 149 20.52 -14.60 -7.83
CA PRO A 149 20.61 -15.86 -7.11
C PRO A 149 21.10 -15.61 -5.67
N GLY A 150 20.36 -16.13 -4.69
CA GLY A 150 20.61 -15.87 -3.27
C GLY A 150 20.09 -14.51 -2.76
N GLY A 151 19.44 -13.72 -3.60
CA GLY A 151 18.62 -12.58 -3.18
C GLY A 151 17.26 -13.02 -2.62
N TYR A 152 16.47 -12.05 -2.16
CA TYR A 152 15.16 -12.31 -1.57
C TYR A 152 14.04 -11.68 -2.40
N ILE A 153 12.92 -12.39 -2.52
CA ILE A 153 11.66 -11.89 -3.05
C ILE A 153 10.66 -11.92 -1.91
N GLU A 154 10.01 -10.79 -1.64
CA GLU A 154 8.99 -10.68 -0.62
C GLU A 154 7.70 -10.11 -1.21
N VAL A 155 6.61 -10.86 -1.09
CA VAL A 155 5.27 -10.40 -1.44
C VAL A 155 4.46 -10.28 -0.16
N SER A 156 3.86 -9.12 0.04
CA SER A 156 3.04 -8.85 1.23
C SER A 156 1.66 -8.33 0.84
N ASP A 157 0.64 -8.90 1.48
CA ASP A 157 -0.74 -8.50 1.24
C ASP A 157 -1.63 -8.82 2.45
N ARG A 158 -2.85 -8.27 2.44
CA ARG A 158 -3.85 -8.56 3.46
C ARG A 158 -4.69 -9.78 3.10
N ARG A 159 -4.83 -10.67 4.06
CA ARG A 159 -5.84 -11.73 4.04
C ARG A 159 -7.12 -11.21 4.70
N ASN A 160 -8.23 -11.22 3.98
CA ASN A 160 -9.51 -10.76 4.52
C ASN A 160 -10.36 -11.94 5.00
N SER A 161 -10.88 -11.82 6.22
CA SER A 161 -11.86 -12.74 6.79
C SER A 161 -13.08 -11.95 7.24
N ASN A 162 -14.27 -12.46 6.96
CA ASN A 162 -15.53 -11.84 7.38
C ASN A 162 -15.95 -12.33 8.79
N ASN A 163 -15.07 -13.02 9.51
CA ASN A 163 -15.38 -13.59 10.81
C ASN A 163 -15.59 -12.48 11.86
N GLY A 164 -16.77 -12.44 12.46
CA GLY A 164 -17.10 -11.46 13.50
C GLY A 164 -17.44 -10.06 12.98
N GLU A 165 -17.59 -9.87 11.66
CA GLU A 165 -18.03 -8.60 11.10
C GLU A 165 -19.49 -8.29 11.52
N GLY A 166 -19.72 -7.04 11.93
CA GLY A 166 -21.07 -6.53 12.15
C GLY A 166 -21.88 -6.49 10.84
N PRO A 167 -23.22 -6.49 10.90
CA PRO A 167 -24.07 -6.65 9.72
C PRO A 167 -23.89 -5.56 8.66
N ILE A 168 -23.59 -4.33 9.06
CA ILE A 168 -23.34 -3.20 8.15
C ILE A 168 -22.01 -3.41 7.40
N LEU A 169 -20.93 -3.62 8.14
CA LEU A 169 -19.61 -3.87 7.57
C LEU A 169 -19.64 -5.08 6.63
N ARG A 170 -20.25 -6.19 7.06
CA ARG A 170 -20.37 -7.39 6.24
C ARG A 170 -21.03 -7.10 4.90
N LYS A 171 -22.12 -6.32 4.89
CA LYS A 171 -22.81 -5.93 3.65
C LYS A 171 -21.92 -5.10 2.73
N VAL A 172 -21.15 -4.17 3.28
CA VAL A 172 -20.21 -3.32 2.52
C VAL A 172 -19.04 -4.15 1.99
N SER A 173 -18.45 -5.02 2.83
CA SER A 173 -17.39 -5.96 2.45
C SER A 173 -17.86 -6.89 1.33
N GLU A 174 -19.04 -7.50 1.44
CA GLU A 174 -19.63 -8.37 0.42
C GLU A 174 -19.84 -7.63 -0.91
N ALA A 175 -20.37 -6.40 -0.88
CA ALA A 175 -20.53 -5.58 -2.07
C ALA A 175 -19.17 -5.23 -2.71
N PHE A 176 -18.17 -4.94 -1.89
CA PHE A 176 -16.80 -4.69 -2.37
C PHE A 176 -16.24 -5.93 -3.08
N TRP A 177 -16.38 -7.11 -2.47
CA TRP A 177 -15.91 -8.35 -3.08
C TRP A 177 -16.68 -8.70 -4.35
N ALA A 178 -18.00 -8.53 -4.38
CA ALA A 178 -18.81 -8.72 -5.58
C ALA A 178 -18.36 -7.79 -6.72
N THR A 179 -18.06 -6.53 -6.42
CA THR A 179 -17.51 -5.56 -7.39
C THR A 179 -16.18 -6.04 -7.97
N ARG A 180 -15.26 -6.51 -7.11
CA ARG A 180 -13.92 -6.99 -7.53
C ARG A 180 -13.99 -8.29 -8.32
N SER A 181 -14.87 -9.21 -7.94
CA SER A 181 -15.09 -10.43 -8.70
C SER A 181 -15.62 -10.16 -10.11
N LYS A 182 -16.47 -9.13 -10.31
CA LYS A 182 -16.90 -8.68 -11.65
C LYS A 182 -15.74 -8.12 -12.50
N GLN A 183 -14.65 -7.71 -11.86
CA GLN A 183 -13.41 -7.26 -12.51
C GLN A 183 -12.40 -8.41 -12.68
N ASN A 184 -12.80 -9.66 -12.43
CA ASN A 184 -11.94 -10.85 -12.47
C ASN A 184 -10.76 -10.81 -11.48
N VAL A 185 -10.84 -10.00 -10.43
CA VAL A 185 -9.87 -10.03 -9.33
C VAL A 185 -10.23 -11.18 -8.39
N ASP A 186 -9.27 -12.08 -8.14
CA ASP A 186 -9.41 -13.17 -7.18
C ASP A 186 -8.48 -12.97 -5.97
N PHE A 187 -9.07 -12.55 -4.87
CA PHE A 187 -8.35 -12.39 -3.61
C PHE A 187 -8.03 -13.72 -2.93
N LYS A 188 -8.59 -14.86 -3.39
CA LYS A 188 -8.26 -16.18 -2.82
C LYS A 188 -6.86 -16.62 -3.19
N LEU A 189 -6.24 -16.02 -4.21
CA LEU A 189 -4.90 -16.40 -4.60
C LEU A 189 -3.86 -16.14 -3.49
N ILE A 190 -4.04 -15.08 -2.69
CA ILE A 190 -3.12 -14.80 -1.57
C ILE A 190 -3.03 -15.97 -0.58
N TYR A 191 -4.06 -16.81 -0.53
CA TYR A 191 -4.10 -17.97 0.35
C TYR A 191 -3.16 -19.09 -0.10
N ASN A 192 -2.84 -19.15 -1.40
CA ASN A 192 -2.04 -20.20 -2.05
C ASN A 192 -0.78 -19.65 -2.74
N LEU A 193 -0.34 -18.44 -2.35
CA LEU A 193 0.78 -17.76 -2.98
C LEU A 193 2.11 -18.53 -2.77
N ASP A 194 2.24 -19.21 -1.64
CA ASP A 194 3.33 -20.13 -1.34
C ASP A 194 3.47 -21.21 -2.41
N SER A 195 2.39 -21.92 -2.73
CA SER A 195 2.39 -22.94 -3.79
C SER A 195 2.73 -22.35 -5.15
N LYS A 196 2.32 -21.11 -5.46
CA LYS A 196 2.67 -20.44 -6.71
C LYS A 196 4.16 -20.14 -6.82
N PHE A 197 4.80 -19.74 -5.72
CA PHE A 197 6.24 -19.55 -5.67
C PHE A 197 7.01 -20.88 -5.77
N GLU A 198 6.55 -21.94 -5.11
CA GLU A 198 7.19 -23.25 -5.13
C GLU A 198 7.22 -23.90 -6.54
N LEU A 199 6.28 -23.53 -7.42
CA LEU A 199 6.23 -24.03 -8.79
C LEU A 199 7.24 -23.33 -9.73
N GLN A 200 7.88 -22.24 -9.30
CA GLN A 200 8.84 -21.51 -10.13
C GLN A 200 10.22 -22.18 -10.11
N PRO A 201 10.86 -22.38 -11.27
CA PRO A 201 12.05 -23.23 -11.41
C PRO A 201 13.29 -22.72 -10.66
N ASN A 202 13.34 -21.43 -10.32
CA ASN A 202 14.49 -20.78 -9.68
C ASN A 202 14.18 -20.20 -8.30
N ILE A 203 13.04 -20.56 -7.71
CA ILE A 203 12.69 -20.14 -6.36
C ILE A 203 13.20 -21.17 -5.36
N GLY A 204 13.93 -20.67 -4.37
CA GLY A 204 14.43 -21.47 -3.26
C GLY A 204 13.32 -21.80 -2.25
N LYS A 205 13.71 -21.91 -0.98
CA LYS A 205 12.78 -22.18 0.10
C LYS A 205 11.76 -21.04 0.26
N VAL A 206 10.48 -21.37 0.18
CA VAL A 206 9.38 -20.43 0.41
C VAL A 206 9.06 -20.36 1.90
N HIS A 207 8.83 -19.15 2.39
CA HIS A 207 8.49 -18.86 3.78
C HIS A 207 7.22 -18.02 3.85
N ARG A 208 6.35 -18.32 4.82
CA ARG A 208 5.12 -17.58 5.08
C ARG A 208 5.10 -17.10 6.52
N ILE A 209 4.83 -15.81 6.70
CA ILE A 209 4.65 -15.20 8.02
C ILE A 209 3.27 -14.55 8.02
N GLU A 210 2.42 -14.96 8.95
CA GLU A 210 1.09 -14.40 9.14
C GLU A 210 0.98 -13.76 10.52
N LYS A 211 0.27 -12.64 10.59
CA LYS A 211 -0.05 -11.93 11.82
C LYS A 211 -1.53 -11.56 11.78
N ASP A 212 -2.26 -12.00 12.77
CA ASP A 212 -3.68 -11.70 12.88
C ASP A 212 -3.89 -10.28 13.44
N LEU A 213 -4.89 -9.60 12.90
CA LEU A 213 -5.35 -8.29 13.35
C LEU A 213 -6.86 -8.32 13.52
N ILE A 214 -7.33 -8.06 14.75
CA ILE A 214 -8.75 -7.88 15.02
C ILE A 214 -9.08 -6.42 14.71
N MET A 215 -10.00 -6.18 13.78
CA MET A 215 -10.46 -4.84 13.45
C MET A 215 -11.49 -4.34 14.46
N GLY A 216 -11.41 -3.07 14.84
CA GLY A 216 -12.31 -2.41 15.77
C GLY A 216 -11.86 -2.45 17.23
N PRO A 217 -12.74 -2.04 18.17
CA PRO A 217 -12.36 -1.81 19.58
C PRO A 217 -11.78 -3.04 20.29
N ASN A 218 -12.19 -4.25 19.88
CA ASN A 218 -11.69 -5.50 20.45
C ASN A 218 -10.23 -5.81 20.06
N GLY A 219 -9.69 -5.16 19.03
CA GLY A 219 -8.29 -5.28 18.62
C GLY A 219 -7.35 -4.24 19.24
N GLY A 220 -7.82 -3.50 20.24
CA GLY A 220 -7.06 -2.42 20.86
C GLY A 220 -6.70 -1.31 19.86
N LYS A 221 -5.58 -0.62 20.10
CA LYS A 221 -5.16 0.54 19.27
C LYS A 221 -4.98 0.17 17.80
N SER A 222 -4.29 -0.92 17.50
CA SER A 222 -4.09 -1.38 16.12
C SER A 222 -5.41 -1.73 15.42
N GLY A 223 -6.37 -2.29 16.16
CA GLY A 223 -7.70 -2.59 15.64
C GLY A 223 -8.52 -1.35 15.31
N LEU A 224 -8.45 -0.32 16.14
CA LEU A 224 -9.07 0.98 15.89
C LEU A 224 -8.47 1.67 14.66
N VAL A 225 -7.14 1.66 14.53
CA VAL A 225 -6.48 2.23 13.36
C VAL A 225 -6.90 1.54 12.07
N MET A 226 -6.99 0.20 12.08
CA MET A 226 -7.50 -0.54 10.92
C MET A 226 -8.96 -0.24 10.60
N GLN A 227 -9.77 -0.02 11.64
CA GLN A 227 -11.16 0.40 11.49
C GLN A 227 -11.22 1.76 10.79
N ASP A 228 -10.43 2.74 11.21
CA ASP A 228 -10.40 4.08 10.63
C ASP A 228 -9.91 4.07 9.17
N ILE A 229 -8.86 3.31 8.88
CA ILE A 229 -8.38 3.06 7.50
C ILE A 229 -9.51 2.48 6.63
N SER A 230 -10.25 1.51 7.17
CA SER A 230 -11.34 0.84 6.44
C SER A 230 -12.54 1.77 6.22
N ILE A 231 -12.94 2.54 7.24
CA ILE A 231 -14.01 3.53 7.12
C ILE A 231 -13.65 4.59 6.09
N SER A 232 -12.43 5.15 6.17
CA SER A 232 -11.91 6.11 5.19
C SER A 232 -11.95 5.54 3.77
N PHE A 233 -11.53 4.28 3.59
CA PHE A 233 -11.61 3.60 2.31
C PHE A 233 -13.06 3.49 1.80
N TYR A 234 -13.99 3.01 2.62
CA TYR A 234 -15.38 2.80 2.21
C TYR A 234 -16.18 4.10 2.05
N ALA A 235 -15.71 5.20 2.63
CA ALA A 235 -16.27 6.54 2.51
C ALA A 235 -15.69 7.34 1.34
N SER A 236 -14.65 6.85 0.64
CA SER A 236 -14.07 7.55 -0.51
C SER A 236 -15.09 7.70 -1.65
N GLU A 237 -14.98 8.77 -2.45
CA GLU A 237 -15.94 9.03 -3.53
C GLU A 237 -16.05 7.86 -4.52
N LEU A 238 -14.92 7.23 -4.85
CA LEU A 238 -14.87 6.06 -5.71
C LEU A 238 -15.57 4.86 -5.09
N ALA A 239 -15.35 4.62 -3.80
CA ALA A 239 -16.02 3.55 -3.07
C ALA A 239 -17.53 3.80 -2.97
N VAL A 240 -17.95 5.02 -2.59
CA VAL A 240 -19.37 5.40 -2.50
C VAL A 240 -20.08 5.17 -3.83
N LYS A 241 -19.50 5.66 -4.94
CA LYS A 241 -20.08 5.50 -6.28
C LYS A 241 -20.19 4.04 -6.71
N SER A 242 -19.13 3.26 -6.49
CA SER A 242 -19.10 1.84 -6.89
C SER A 242 -20.01 0.97 -6.01
N LEU A 243 -19.95 1.15 -4.70
CA LEU A 243 -20.62 0.28 -3.72
C LEU A 243 -22.09 0.62 -3.57
N SER A 244 -22.50 1.88 -3.69
CA SER A 244 -23.93 2.24 -3.71
C SER A 244 -24.65 1.58 -4.88
N LYS A 245 -24.02 1.58 -6.07
CA LYS A 245 -24.52 0.90 -7.27
C LYS A 245 -24.61 -0.61 -7.07
N GLU A 246 -23.59 -1.24 -6.49
CA GLU A 246 -23.59 -2.68 -6.22
C GLU A 246 -24.67 -3.08 -5.20
N ILE A 247 -24.88 -2.25 -4.17
CA ILE A 247 -25.89 -2.47 -3.12
C ILE A 247 -27.32 -2.16 -3.63
N GLY A 248 -27.46 -1.34 -4.67
CA GLY A 248 -28.75 -0.92 -5.23
C GLY A 248 -29.43 0.21 -4.45
N ILE A 249 -28.64 1.12 -3.87
CA ILE A 249 -29.13 2.31 -3.14
C ILE A 249 -28.52 3.59 -3.73
N SER A 250 -29.10 4.75 -3.39
CA SER A 250 -28.50 6.04 -3.78
C SER A 250 -27.18 6.31 -3.03
N GLU A 251 -26.29 7.11 -3.63
CA GLU A 251 -25.05 7.54 -2.97
C GLU A 251 -25.32 8.26 -1.64
N GLU A 252 -26.36 9.08 -1.58
CA GLU A 252 -26.80 9.78 -0.36
C GLU A 252 -27.29 8.81 0.73
N GLU A 253 -28.03 7.77 0.34
CA GLU A 253 -28.47 6.72 1.27
C GLU A 253 -27.30 5.87 1.74
N TYR A 254 -26.32 5.60 0.88
CA TYR A 254 -25.09 4.90 1.25
C TYR A 254 -24.30 5.68 2.31
N LYS A 255 -24.03 6.97 2.06
CA LYS A 255 -23.32 7.85 3.01
C LYS A 255 -23.99 7.93 4.38
N LYS A 256 -25.32 7.96 4.41
CA LYS A 256 -26.10 7.96 5.68
C LYS A 256 -26.00 6.67 6.47
N ARG A 257 -25.67 5.55 5.83
CA ARG A 257 -25.56 4.23 6.46
C ARG A 257 -24.11 3.87 6.82
N SER A 258 -23.15 4.53 6.19
CA SER A 258 -21.71 4.32 6.42
C SER A 258 -21.12 5.24 7.49
N ASN A 259 -21.83 6.31 7.86
CA ASN A 259 -21.52 7.20 8.99
C ASN A 259 -22.27 6.77 10.25
#